data_AF-A0A3M6TPX0-F1
#
_entry.id   AF-A0A3M6TPX0-F1
#
_cell.length_a   1.000
_cell.length_b   1.000
_cell.length_c   1.000
_cell.angle_alpha   90.00
_cell.angle_beta   90.00
_cell.angle_gamma   90.00
#
_symmetry.space_group_name_H-M   'P 1'
#
loop_
_entity.id
_entity.type
_entity.pdbx_description
1 polymer ?
#
loop_
_entity_poly.entity_id
_entity_poly.type
_entity_poly.pdbx_seq_one_letter_code
_entity_poly.pdbx_strand_id
1 'polypeptide(L)'
;MIDTRVSALTKTIIQKGTGLETPNYGTSCKVKLKISSPDGTILHNTEKEVVIGEEVCSIPFDDDNLCQELGIVFERDLKCEIELLSFSKAKEPWETTPEEKMSLAKHHKDKGTDCFKSGKWSCAGRRYSQALKQLILIDNTLSEQMEEQEQLKAACLLNLSACQGKLGQYDFVALNCTKVLSLWPENIKALYRRGQAFVILNEFEKARGDLEKALTLDPSNRAVQYQLRILTEKERKHDEKLSKALGVMFGRKK
;
A
#
# COMPACT_ATOMS: atom_id res chain seq x y z
N MET A 1 -6.28 -4.37 -6.93
CA MET A 1 -6.75 -5.53 -7.70
C MET A 1 -8.04 -5.98 -7.07
N ILE A 2 -9.13 -5.84 -7.81
CA ILE A 2 -10.39 -6.52 -7.52
C ILE A 2 -10.09 -8.00 -7.73
N ASP A 3 -10.37 -8.84 -6.74
CA ASP A 3 -10.21 -10.29 -6.87
C ASP A 3 -11.13 -10.76 -8.02
N THR A 4 -10.53 -11.21 -9.12
CA THR A 4 -11.23 -11.63 -10.34
C THR A 4 -11.94 -12.98 -10.18
N ARG A 5 -11.89 -13.61 -8.99
CA ARG A 5 -12.53 -14.90 -8.69
C ARG A 5 -13.98 -14.79 -8.20
N VAL A 6 -14.45 -13.59 -7.84
CA VAL A 6 -15.84 -13.39 -7.36
C VAL A 6 -16.65 -12.74 -8.50
N SER A 7 -17.42 -13.56 -9.22
CA SER A 7 -18.24 -13.10 -10.37
C SER A 7 -19.44 -12.25 -9.93
N ALA A 8 -19.97 -12.44 -8.72
CA ALA A 8 -20.99 -11.62 -8.10
C ALA A 8 -21.07 -11.87 -6.57
N LEU A 9 -21.26 -10.81 -5.78
CA LEU A 9 -21.57 -10.93 -4.35
C LEU A 9 -22.99 -10.43 -4.12
N THR A 10 -23.89 -11.31 -3.69
CA THR A 10 -25.28 -10.97 -3.37
C THR A 10 -25.45 -10.87 -1.86
N LYS A 11 -25.98 -9.73 -1.39
CA LYS A 11 -26.25 -9.49 0.04
C LYS A 11 -27.74 -9.59 0.31
N THR A 12 -28.13 -10.45 1.25
CA THR A 12 -29.51 -10.57 1.74
C THR A 12 -29.53 -10.34 3.25
N ILE A 13 -30.52 -9.59 3.73
CA ILE A 13 -30.73 -9.35 5.16
C ILE A 13 -31.56 -10.52 5.72
N ILE A 14 -30.94 -11.35 6.57
CA ILE A 14 -31.62 -12.46 7.26
C ILE A 14 -32.45 -11.93 8.43
N GLN A 15 -31.83 -11.08 9.25
CA GLN A 15 -32.45 -10.42 10.39
C GLN A 15 -32.13 -8.94 10.36
N LYS A 16 -33.16 -8.08 10.48
CA LYS A 16 -32.98 -6.63 10.58
C LYS A 16 -32.50 -6.27 11.99
N GLY A 17 -31.55 -5.33 12.05
CA GLY A 17 -31.14 -4.73 13.32
C GLY A 17 -32.24 -3.86 13.93
N THR A 18 -32.12 -3.58 15.23
CA THR A 18 -33.10 -2.80 16.01
C THR A 18 -32.73 -1.33 16.18
N GLY A 19 -31.55 -0.90 15.72
CA GLY A 19 -31.07 0.48 15.81
C GLY A 19 -31.36 1.32 14.56
N LEU A 20 -31.44 2.64 14.74
CA LEU A 20 -31.50 3.63 13.64
C LEU A 20 -30.11 3.90 13.05
N GLU A 21 -29.06 3.63 13.82
CA GLU A 21 -27.70 3.93 13.44
C GLU A 21 -27.08 2.79 12.64
N THR A 22 -26.23 3.15 11.68
CA THR A 22 -25.45 2.19 10.90
C THR A 22 -23.96 2.47 11.09
N PRO A 23 -23.12 1.43 11.18
CA PRO A 23 -21.68 1.61 11.31
C PRO A 23 -21.12 2.20 10.01
N ASN A 24 -20.32 3.25 10.14
CA ASN A 24 -19.70 3.97 9.01
C ASN A 24 -18.20 3.60 8.87
N TYR A 25 -17.55 4.14 7.84
CA TYR A 25 -16.12 3.92 7.63
C TYR A 25 -15.30 4.36 8.87
N GLY A 26 -14.42 3.50 9.38
CA GLY A 26 -13.63 3.73 10.58
C GLY A 26 -14.29 3.24 11.88
N THR A 27 -15.57 2.86 11.86
CA THR A 27 -16.25 2.31 13.05
C THR A 27 -15.66 0.96 13.45
N SER A 28 -15.37 0.77 14.74
CA SER A 28 -15.01 -0.57 15.27
C SER A 28 -16.27 -1.39 15.45
N CYS A 29 -16.31 -2.57 14.83
CA CYS A 29 -17.45 -3.47 14.86
C CYS A 29 -17.03 -4.82 15.43
N LYS A 30 -17.80 -5.34 16.39
CA LYS A 30 -17.72 -6.74 16.78
C LYS A 30 -18.67 -7.53 15.90
N VAL A 31 -18.13 -8.39 15.06
CA VAL A 31 -18.90 -9.21 14.12
C VAL A 31 -18.70 -10.68 14.40
N LYS A 32 -19.75 -11.47 14.21
CA LYS A 32 -19.69 -12.92 14.16
C LYS A 32 -19.76 -13.36 12.71
N LEU A 33 -18.71 -14.02 12.25
CA LEU A 33 -18.53 -14.49 10.89
C LEU A 33 -18.75 -16.00 10.85
N LYS A 34 -19.76 -16.44 10.12
CA LYS A 34 -20.04 -17.85 9.88
C LYS A 34 -20.01 -18.13 8.38
N ILE A 35 -19.19 -19.10 7.97
CA ILE A 35 -19.07 -19.49 6.56
C ILE A 35 -19.43 -20.95 6.44
N SER A 36 -20.31 -21.25 5.48
CA SER A 36 -20.77 -22.60 5.19
C SER A 36 -20.73 -22.91 3.70
N SER A 37 -20.53 -24.18 3.37
CA SER A 37 -20.71 -24.71 2.01
C SER A 37 -22.20 -24.69 1.59
N PRO A 38 -22.52 -24.85 0.30
CA PRO A 38 -23.90 -25.01 -0.17
C PRO A 38 -24.63 -26.16 0.54
N ASP A 39 -23.88 -27.20 0.92
CA ASP A 39 -24.38 -28.40 1.59
C ASP A 39 -24.67 -28.17 3.09
N GLY A 40 -24.44 -26.95 3.60
CA GLY A 40 -24.73 -26.55 4.98
C GLY A 40 -23.61 -26.85 5.99
N THR A 41 -22.49 -27.44 5.55
CA THR A 41 -21.33 -27.69 6.41
C THR A 41 -20.71 -26.37 6.85
N ILE A 42 -20.57 -26.16 8.16
CA ILE A 42 -19.92 -24.96 8.71
C ILE A 42 -18.40 -25.13 8.59
N LEU A 43 -17.78 -24.26 7.82
CA LEU A 43 -16.34 -24.25 7.58
C LEU A 43 -15.61 -23.28 8.51
N HIS A 44 -16.28 -22.18 8.91
CA HIS A 44 -15.72 -21.18 9.80
C HIS A 44 -16.80 -20.55 10.66
N ASN A 45 -16.52 -20.32 11.95
CA ASN A 45 -17.43 -19.64 12.87
C ASN A 45 -16.62 -18.95 13.97
N THR A 46 -16.36 -17.65 13.82
CA THR A 46 -15.56 -16.87 14.78
C THR A 46 -16.16 -15.50 15.04
N GLU A 47 -15.93 -14.98 16.24
CA GLU A 47 -16.13 -13.56 16.54
C GLU A 47 -14.83 -12.81 16.28
N LYS A 48 -14.93 -11.66 15.61
CA LYS A 48 -13.79 -10.81 15.31
C LYS A 48 -14.16 -9.35 15.48
N GLU A 49 -13.22 -8.58 16.01
CA GLU A 49 -13.31 -7.13 15.99
C GLU A 49 -12.67 -6.61 14.70
N VAL A 50 -13.44 -5.85 13.93
CA VAL A 50 -13.03 -5.31 12.63
C VAL A 50 -13.32 -3.82 12.59
N VAL A 51 -12.36 -3.05 12.12
CA VAL A 51 -12.56 -1.62 11.82
C VAL A 51 -12.94 -1.49 10.36
N ILE A 52 -14.13 -0.96 10.08
CA ILE A 52 -14.65 -0.84 8.72
C ILE A 52 -13.67 -0.01 7.88
N GLY A 53 -13.16 -0.61 6.80
CA GLY A 53 -12.26 0.05 5.86
C GLY A 53 -10.76 -0.09 6.16
N GLU A 54 -10.38 -0.54 7.35
CA GLU A 54 -8.96 -0.69 7.71
C GLU A 54 -8.40 -2.09 7.50
N GLU A 55 -9.23 -3.12 7.74
CA GLU A 55 -8.84 -4.51 7.58
C GLU A 55 -9.56 -5.11 6.38
N VAL A 56 -8.79 -5.75 5.50
CA VAL A 56 -9.37 -6.82 4.69
C VAL A 56 -9.53 -7.97 5.65
N CYS A 57 -10.77 -8.30 6.00
CA CYS A 57 -11.01 -9.56 6.67
C CYS A 57 -10.73 -10.66 5.63
N SER A 58 -9.48 -11.11 5.59
CA SER A 58 -9.10 -12.28 4.81
C SER A 58 -9.93 -13.42 5.35
N ILE A 59 -10.89 -13.85 4.55
CA ILE A 59 -11.56 -15.11 4.79
C ILE A 59 -10.47 -16.18 4.68
N PRO A 60 -10.43 -17.21 5.55
CA PRO A 60 -9.32 -18.18 5.60
C PRO A 60 -9.02 -18.93 4.27
N PHE A 61 -9.85 -18.76 3.24
CA PHE A 61 -9.70 -19.38 1.92
C PHE A 61 -8.80 -18.62 0.94
N ASP A 62 -8.11 -17.57 1.40
CA ASP A 62 -7.03 -16.90 0.64
C ASP A 62 -5.64 -17.53 0.88
N ASP A 63 -5.57 -18.60 1.69
CA ASP A 63 -4.36 -19.38 1.94
C ASP A 63 -4.52 -20.75 1.26
N ASP A 64 -3.78 -20.97 0.16
CA ASP A 64 -3.87 -22.18 -0.67
C ASP A 64 -3.68 -23.48 0.13
N ASN A 65 -2.96 -23.41 1.25
CA ASN A 65 -2.73 -24.55 2.15
C ASN A 65 -3.98 -24.95 2.94
N LEU A 66 -4.80 -24.00 3.39
CA LEU A 66 -6.01 -24.30 4.17
C LEU A 66 -7.13 -24.84 3.27
N CYS A 67 -7.20 -24.37 2.03
CA CYS A 67 -8.13 -24.89 1.03
C CYS A 67 -7.84 -26.36 0.68
N GLN A 68 -6.56 -26.75 0.64
CA GLN A 68 -6.17 -28.15 0.43
C GLN A 68 -6.44 -29.04 1.64
N GLU A 69 -6.16 -28.58 2.86
CA GLU A 69 -6.46 -29.34 4.10
C GLU A 69 -7.96 -29.55 4.34
N LEU A 70 -8.79 -28.56 3.98
CA LEU A 70 -10.25 -28.63 4.15
C LEU A 70 -10.98 -29.27 2.95
N GLY A 71 -10.26 -29.67 1.89
CA GLY A 71 -10.85 -30.27 0.68
C GLY A 71 -11.77 -29.32 -0.09
N ILE A 72 -11.59 -28.01 0.03
CA ILE A 72 -12.46 -26.99 -0.56
C ILE A 72 -11.99 -26.72 -1.98
N VAL A 73 -12.76 -27.20 -2.95
CA VAL A 73 -12.59 -26.86 -4.37
C VAL A 73 -13.16 -25.46 -4.59
N PHE A 74 -12.34 -24.53 -5.12
CA PHE A 74 -12.66 -23.12 -5.38
C PHE A 74 -13.85 -22.86 -6.34
N GLU A 75 -14.55 -23.91 -6.81
CA GLU A 75 -15.70 -23.83 -7.72
C GLU A 75 -17.06 -23.82 -7.00
N ARG A 76 -17.11 -23.79 -5.68
CA ARG A 76 -18.39 -23.82 -4.95
C ARG A 76 -18.78 -22.45 -4.39
N ASP A 77 -20.04 -22.07 -4.59
CA ASP A 77 -20.65 -20.91 -3.97
C ASP A 77 -20.55 -21.01 -2.44
N LEU A 78 -19.93 -20.03 -1.77
CA LEU A 78 -19.85 -20.00 -0.31
C LEU A 78 -20.97 -19.13 0.27
N LYS A 79 -21.63 -19.62 1.31
CA LYS A 79 -22.59 -18.81 2.08
C LYS A 79 -21.87 -18.21 3.28
N CYS A 80 -21.83 -16.87 3.32
CA CYS A 80 -21.25 -16.11 4.41
C CYS A 80 -22.35 -15.39 5.20
N GLU A 81 -22.57 -15.81 6.45
CA GLU A 81 -23.46 -15.18 7.42
C GLU A 81 -22.63 -14.25 8.32
N ILE A 82 -22.96 -12.95 8.30
CA ILE A 82 -22.30 -11.93 9.13
C ILE A 82 -23.35 -11.36 10.07
N GLU A 83 -23.12 -11.50 11.36
CA GLU A 83 -23.94 -10.91 12.42
C GLU A 83 -23.17 -9.77 13.07
N LEU A 84 -23.75 -8.57 13.06
CA LEU A 84 -23.20 -7.40 13.77
C LEU A 84 -23.67 -7.45 15.22
N LEU A 85 -22.76 -7.73 16.14
CA LEU A 85 -23.07 -7.84 17.57
C LEU A 85 -23.13 -6.46 18.24
N SER A 86 -22.10 -5.63 17.99
CA SER A 86 -22.02 -4.27 18.50
C SER A 86 -21.07 -3.43 17.65
N PHE A 87 -21.18 -2.11 17.75
CA PHE A 87 -20.21 -1.21 17.14
C PHE A 87 -20.00 0.06 17.95
N SER A 88 -18.83 0.67 17.81
CA SER A 88 -18.48 1.96 18.38
C SER A 88 -18.04 2.89 17.26
N LYS A 89 -18.81 3.97 17.03
CA LYS A 89 -18.54 4.94 15.96
C LYS A 89 -17.14 5.50 16.10
N ALA A 90 -16.47 5.67 14.95
CA ALA A 90 -15.24 6.44 14.92
C ALA A 90 -15.52 7.87 15.37
N LYS A 91 -14.60 8.44 16.14
CA LYS A 91 -14.56 9.89 16.34
C LYS A 91 -14.36 10.57 15.00
N GLU A 92 -15.13 11.61 14.75
CA GLU A 92 -15.01 12.43 13.57
C GLU A 92 -13.70 13.25 13.60
N PRO A 93 -13.17 13.71 12.44
CA PRO A 93 -11.89 14.41 12.38
C PRO A 93 -11.82 15.70 13.22
N TRP A 94 -12.97 16.33 13.51
CA TRP A 94 -13.07 17.52 14.36
C TRP A 94 -13.20 17.19 15.86
N GLU A 95 -13.52 15.94 16.21
CA GLU A 95 -13.60 15.47 17.59
C GLU A 95 -12.25 14.98 18.13
N THR A 96 -11.25 14.86 17.24
CA THR A 96 -9.92 14.32 17.55
C THR A 96 -8.89 15.41 17.67
N THR A 97 -8.11 15.36 18.76
CA THR A 97 -7.02 16.34 18.98
C THR A 97 -5.82 16.04 18.07
N PRO A 98 -4.93 17.02 17.82
CA PRO A 98 -3.68 16.79 17.09
C PRO A 98 -2.85 15.64 17.67
N GLU A 99 -2.80 15.50 19.00
CA GLU A 99 -2.04 14.46 19.70
C GLU A 99 -2.66 13.07 19.47
N GLU A 100 -3.99 12.96 19.50
CA GLU A 100 -4.69 11.72 19.16
C GLU A 100 -4.42 11.32 17.70
N LYS A 101 -4.48 12.27 16.76
CA LYS A 101 -4.17 12.05 15.34
C LYS A 101 -2.71 11.60 15.13
N MET A 102 -1.77 12.23 15.84
CA MET A 102 -0.36 11.89 15.82
C MET A 102 -0.09 10.48 16.36
N SER A 103 -0.73 10.13 17.48
CA SER A 103 -0.68 8.78 18.06
C SER A 103 -1.26 7.73 17.10
N LEU A 104 -2.41 8.02 16.48
CA LEU A 104 -3.04 7.13 15.51
C LEU A 104 -2.19 6.96 14.24
N ALA A 105 -1.53 8.01 13.77
CA ALA A 105 -0.58 7.94 12.66
C ALA A 105 0.60 7.01 12.98
N LYS A 106 1.17 7.11 14.18
CA LYS A 106 2.25 6.23 14.66
C LYS A 106 1.78 4.77 14.70
N HIS A 107 0.60 4.51 15.28
CA HIS A 107 -0.02 3.18 15.31
C HIS A 107 -0.17 2.56 13.92
N HIS A 108 -0.69 3.31 12.95
CA HIS A 108 -0.82 2.82 11.58
C HIS A 108 0.53 2.60 10.89
N LYS A 109 1.53 3.45 11.15
CA LYS A 109 2.89 3.23 10.64
C LYS A 109 3.48 1.92 11.17
N ASP A 110 3.29 1.62 12.45
CA ASP A 110 3.83 0.41 13.08
C ASP A 110 3.13 -0.83 12.54
N LYS A 111 1.79 -0.85 12.52
CA LYS A 111 1.01 -1.94 11.87
C LYS A 111 1.37 -2.13 10.40
N GLY A 112 1.61 -1.04 9.67
CA GLY A 112 2.07 -1.09 8.28
C GLY A 112 3.43 -1.77 8.16
N THR A 113 4.32 -1.52 9.11
CA THR A 113 5.66 -2.13 9.17
C THR A 113 5.58 -3.63 9.45
N ASP A 114 4.67 -4.06 10.32
CA ASP A 114 4.44 -5.49 10.57
C ASP A 114 3.87 -6.20 9.35
N CYS A 115 2.92 -5.57 8.65
CA CYS A 115 2.40 -6.09 7.38
C CYS A 115 3.49 -6.18 6.32
N PHE A 116 4.39 -5.18 6.24
CA PHE A 116 5.50 -5.15 5.30
C PHE A 116 6.49 -6.30 5.57
N LYS A 117 6.86 -6.52 6.84
CA LYS A 117 7.71 -7.65 7.24
C LYS A 117 7.08 -9.00 6.92
N SER A 118 5.75 -9.09 7.02
CA SER A 118 4.97 -10.30 6.68
C SER A 118 4.77 -10.50 5.18
N GLY A 119 5.38 -9.68 4.31
CA GLY A 119 5.23 -9.77 2.85
C GLY A 119 3.88 -9.29 2.31
N LYS A 120 2.99 -8.78 3.17
CA LYS A 120 1.64 -8.29 2.81
C LYS A 120 1.70 -6.84 2.36
N TRP A 121 2.34 -6.58 1.22
CA TRP A 121 2.63 -5.23 0.70
C TRP A 121 1.39 -4.38 0.47
N SER A 122 0.29 -4.98 0.01
CA SER A 122 -0.98 -4.28 -0.22
C SER A 122 -1.62 -3.80 1.09
N CYS A 123 -1.59 -4.63 2.14
CA CYS A 123 -2.06 -4.27 3.47
C CYS A 123 -1.17 -3.18 4.09
N ALA A 124 0.16 -3.35 3.99
CA ALA A 124 1.12 -2.36 4.46
C ALA A 124 0.89 -0.99 3.81
N GLY A 125 0.70 -0.95 2.48
CA GLY A 125 0.40 0.28 1.75
C GLY A 125 -0.86 0.99 2.26
N ARG A 126 -1.95 0.25 2.53
CA ARG A 126 -3.18 0.83 3.10
C ARG A 126 -2.93 1.45 4.46
N ARG A 127 -2.18 0.77 5.33
CA ARG A 127 -1.85 1.27 6.67
C ARG A 127 -1.02 2.55 6.61
N TYR A 128 0.00 2.62 5.75
CA TYR A 128 0.77 3.85 5.56
C TYR A 128 -0.07 5.00 4.98
N SER A 129 -0.99 4.72 4.04
CA SER A 129 -1.92 5.73 3.52
C SER A 129 -2.85 6.27 4.61
N GLN A 130 -3.33 5.41 5.51
CA GLN A 130 -4.14 5.82 6.65
C GLN A 130 -3.34 6.68 7.63
N ALA A 131 -2.07 6.33 7.90
CA ALA A 131 -1.17 7.17 8.70
C ALA A 131 -1.02 8.57 8.07
N LEU A 132 -0.79 8.65 6.76
CA LEU A 132 -0.67 9.91 6.03
C LEU A 132 -1.96 10.74 6.08
N LYS A 133 -3.13 10.09 6.01
CA LYS A 133 -4.42 10.77 6.15
C LYS A 133 -4.52 11.50 7.48
N GLN A 134 -4.14 10.84 8.59
CA GLN A 134 -4.15 11.48 9.91
C GLN A 134 -3.18 12.67 9.97
N LEU A 135 -1.98 12.53 9.42
CA LEU A 135 -0.96 13.59 9.42
C LEU A 135 -1.33 14.81 8.57
N ILE A 136 -2.16 14.65 7.55
CA ILE A 136 -2.67 15.75 6.72
C ILE A 136 -3.79 16.51 7.45
N LEU A 137 -4.52 15.85 8.36
CA LEU A 137 -5.62 16.43 9.13
C LEU A 137 -5.16 17.17 10.40
N ILE A 138 -3.86 17.17 10.68
CA ILE A 138 -3.27 17.99 11.74
C ILE A 138 -3.07 19.39 11.16
N ASP A 139 -3.67 20.39 11.80
CA ASP A 139 -3.49 21.78 11.40
C ASP A 139 -2.08 22.24 11.78
N ASN A 140 -1.37 22.82 10.82
CA ASN A 140 0.06 23.13 10.94
C ASN A 140 0.31 24.54 11.52
N THR A 141 -0.73 25.24 11.96
CA THR A 141 -0.67 26.70 12.09
C THR A 141 0.40 27.17 13.08
N LEU A 142 0.64 26.49 14.21
CA LEU A 142 1.64 26.91 15.22
C LEU A 142 2.10 25.75 16.15
N SER A 143 2.55 24.61 15.62
CA SER A 143 2.97 23.46 16.47
C SER A 143 4.50 23.36 16.64
N GLU A 144 4.97 23.30 17.89
CA GLU A 144 6.36 22.94 18.24
C GLU A 144 6.75 21.54 17.73
N GLN A 145 5.76 20.70 17.39
CA GLN A 145 5.95 19.33 16.90
C GLN A 145 5.99 19.21 15.38
N MET A 146 6.05 20.34 14.65
CA MET A 146 6.01 20.34 13.17
C MET A 146 7.12 19.47 12.57
N GLU A 147 8.35 19.55 13.10
CA GLU A 147 9.46 18.75 12.60
C GLU A 147 9.22 17.25 12.82
N GLU A 148 8.71 16.84 13.99
CA GLU A 148 8.39 15.43 14.26
C GLU A 148 7.30 14.92 13.31
N GLN A 149 6.27 15.73 13.06
CA GLN A 149 5.19 15.41 12.12
C GLN A 149 5.73 15.27 10.70
N GLU A 150 6.61 16.17 10.26
CA GLU A 150 7.24 16.10 8.95
C GLU A 150 8.11 14.84 8.83
N GLN A 151 8.98 14.56 9.80
CA GLN A 151 9.80 13.35 9.81
C GLN A 151 8.95 12.07 9.76
N LEU A 152 7.85 12.03 10.50
CA LEU A 152 6.91 10.91 10.49
C LEU A 152 6.22 10.77 9.13
N LYS A 153 5.79 11.89 8.53
CA LYS A 153 5.20 11.92 7.19
C LYS A 153 6.19 11.42 6.14
N ALA A 154 7.46 11.81 6.24
CA ALA A 154 8.54 11.35 5.38
C ALA A 154 8.71 9.83 5.46
N ALA A 155 8.76 9.30 6.69
CA ALA A 155 8.90 7.88 6.94
C ALA A 155 7.73 7.09 6.34
N CYS A 156 6.50 7.57 6.54
CA CYS A 156 5.30 6.97 5.95
C CYS A 156 5.31 7.00 4.42
N LEU A 157 5.68 8.13 3.79
CA LEU A 157 5.80 8.24 2.33
C LEU A 157 6.86 7.30 1.76
N LEU A 158 8.03 7.22 2.41
CA LEU A 158 9.08 6.29 2.01
C LEU A 158 8.59 4.85 2.11
N ASN A 159 8.01 4.45 3.23
CA ASN A 159 7.54 3.07 3.41
C ASN A 159 6.39 2.71 2.46
N LEU A 160 5.48 3.65 2.19
CA LEU A 160 4.47 3.49 1.15
C LEU A 160 5.12 3.30 -0.23
N SER A 161 6.15 4.08 -0.56
CA SER A 161 6.91 3.93 -1.79
C SER A 161 7.58 2.55 -1.90
N ALA A 162 8.08 2.00 -0.78
CA ALA A 162 8.61 0.64 -0.77
C ALA A 162 7.53 -0.40 -1.09
N CYS A 163 6.33 -0.26 -0.50
CA CYS A 163 5.20 -1.14 -0.79
C CYS A 163 4.82 -1.06 -2.27
N GLN A 164 4.70 0.16 -2.81
CA GLN A 164 4.35 0.41 -4.21
C GLN A 164 5.40 -0.14 -5.17
N GLY A 165 6.69 -0.02 -4.85
CA GLY A 165 7.76 -0.63 -5.64
C GLY A 165 7.66 -2.16 -5.70
N LYS A 166 7.23 -2.81 -4.60
CA LYS A 166 6.94 -4.26 -4.58
C LYS A 166 5.69 -4.63 -5.38
N LEU A 167 4.74 -3.71 -5.54
CA LEU A 167 3.50 -3.88 -6.30
C LEU A 167 3.60 -3.44 -7.76
N GLY A 168 4.79 -3.03 -8.25
CA GLY A 168 4.98 -2.57 -9.62
C GLY A 168 4.44 -1.17 -9.92
N GLN A 169 4.10 -0.38 -8.90
CA GLN A 169 3.42 0.91 -9.00
C GLN A 169 4.43 2.08 -9.05
N TYR A 170 5.30 2.09 -10.05
CA TYR A 170 6.50 2.94 -10.06
C TYR A 170 6.22 4.45 -10.20
N ASP A 171 5.14 4.86 -10.86
CA ASP A 171 4.74 6.27 -10.93
C ASP A 171 4.46 6.86 -9.54
N PHE A 172 3.77 6.08 -8.69
CA PHE A 172 3.48 6.48 -7.33
C PHE A 172 4.73 6.48 -6.43
N VAL A 173 5.69 5.58 -6.69
CA VAL A 173 7.01 5.61 -6.02
C VAL A 173 7.71 6.94 -6.31
N ALA A 174 7.76 7.35 -7.58
CA ALA A 174 8.40 8.60 -7.97
C ALA A 174 7.71 9.82 -7.35
N LEU A 175 6.38 9.84 -7.35
CA LEU A 175 5.59 10.92 -6.74
C LEU A 175 5.84 11.04 -5.22
N ASN A 176 5.77 9.92 -4.50
CA ASN A 176 5.93 9.93 -3.05
C ASN A 176 7.37 10.28 -2.63
N CYS A 177 8.38 9.78 -3.35
CA CYS A 177 9.77 10.17 -3.09
C CYS A 177 10.03 11.65 -3.43
N THR A 178 9.36 12.20 -4.45
CA THR A 178 9.45 13.64 -4.76
C THR A 178 8.93 14.51 -3.63
N LYS A 179 7.82 14.12 -2.98
CA LYS A 179 7.30 14.81 -1.78
C LYS A 179 8.26 14.76 -0.59
N VAL A 180 9.05 13.71 -0.46
CA VAL A 180 10.09 13.61 0.59
C VAL A 180 11.27 14.53 0.23
N LEU A 181 11.69 14.52 -1.04
CA LEU A 181 12.82 15.30 -1.52
C LEU A 181 12.55 16.80 -1.60
N SER A 182 11.28 17.24 -1.64
CA SER A 182 10.95 18.66 -1.52
C SER A 182 11.24 19.23 -0.12
N LEU A 183 11.24 18.38 0.91
CA LEU A 183 11.55 18.77 2.29
C LEU A 183 12.99 18.43 2.68
N TRP A 184 13.46 17.23 2.31
CA TRP A 184 14.84 16.78 2.54
C TRP A 184 15.50 16.37 1.21
N PRO A 185 16.08 17.34 0.46
CA PRO A 185 16.65 17.09 -0.86
C PRO A 185 17.82 16.10 -0.90
N GLU A 186 18.41 15.80 0.26
CA GLU A 186 19.57 14.90 0.43
C GLU A 186 19.18 13.56 1.05
N ASN A 187 17.88 13.23 1.11
CA ASN A 187 17.43 11.94 1.61
C ASN A 187 17.85 10.80 0.65
N ILE A 188 18.93 10.10 0.98
CA ILE A 188 19.51 9.02 0.15
C ILE A 188 18.47 7.93 -0.16
N LYS A 189 17.61 7.56 0.79
CA LYS A 189 16.57 6.53 0.58
C LYS A 189 15.54 6.97 -0.46
N ALA A 190 15.15 8.25 -0.44
CA ALA A 190 14.21 8.82 -1.41
C ALA A 190 14.86 8.93 -2.80
N LEU A 191 16.09 9.46 -2.89
CA LEU A 191 16.86 9.54 -4.14
C LEU A 191 17.01 8.15 -4.77
N TYR A 192 17.46 7.17 -3.98
CA TYR A 192 17.64 5.80 -4.46
C TYR A 192 16.33 5.18 -4.97
N ARG A 193 15.24 5.24 -4.18
CA ARG A 193 13.94 4.65 -4.58
C ARG A 193 13.33 5.34 -5.80
N ARG A 194 13.45 6.68 -5.89
CA ARG A 194 12.97 7.44 -7.06
C ARG A 194 13.80 7.14 -8.30
N GLY A 195 15.12 7.09 -8.17
CA GLY A 195 16.04 6.66 -9.22
C GLY A 195 15.69 5.26 -9.73
N GLN A 196 15.47 4.29 -8.83
CA GLN A 196 15.01 2.95 -9.21
C GLN A 196 13.70 2.96 -10.00
N ALA A 197 12.72 3.77 -9.58
CA ALA A 197 11.46 3.91 -10.29
C ALA A 197 11.67 4.50 -11.69
N PHE A 198 12.48 5.55 -11.84
CA PHE A 198 12.79 6.15 -13.13
C PHE A 198 13.54 5.19 -14.08
N VAL A 199 14.45 4.34 -13.57
CA VAL A 199 15.08 3.27 -14.38
C VAL A 199 14.03 2.32 -14.97
N ILE A 200 12.92 2.07 -14.26
CA ILE A 200 11.86 1.17 -14.70
C ILE A 200 10.90 1.87 -15.66
N LEU A 201 10.62 3.16 -15.42
CA LEU A 201 9.82 4.02 -16.29
C LEU A 201 10.57 4.49 -17.56
N ASN A 202 11.83 4.08 -17.73
CA ASN A 202 12.73 4.50 -18.82
C ASN A 202 13.01 6.02 -18.86
N GLU A 203 12.90 6.67 -17.71
CA GLU A 203 13.24 8.09 -17.51
C GLU A 203 14.73 8.21 -17.12
N PHE A 204 15.62 7.82 -18.05
CA PHE A 204 17.02 7.54 -17.74
C PHE A 204 17.80 8.75 -17.19
N GLU A 205 17.64 9.93 -17.78
CA GLU A 205 18.32 11.15 -17.31
C GLU A 205 17.94 11.52 -15.87
N LYS A 206 16.64 11.42 -15.54
CA LYS A 206 16.17 11.66 -14.17
C LYS A 206 16.71 10.60 -13.21
N ALA A 207 16.73 9.34 -13.63
CA ALA A 207 17.29 8.24 -12.84
C ALA A 207 18.78 8.47 -12.54
N ARG A 208 19.55 8.89 -13.55
CA ARG A 208 20.98 9.19 -13.44
C ARG A 208 21.23 10.29 -12.41
N GLY A 209 20.55 11.42 -12.54
CA GLY A 209 20.68 12.54 -11.61
C GLY A 209 20.40 12.16 -10.16
N ASP A 210 19.34 11.39 -9.90
CA ASP A 210 19.02 10.93 -8.55
C ASP A 210 20.07 9.96 -7.98
N LEU A 211 20.52 8.99 -8.79
CA LEU A 211 21.46 7.97 -8.34
C LEU A 211 22.89 8.51 -8.17
N GLU A 212 23.34 9.42 -9.03
CA GLU A 212 24.64 10.08 -8.90
C GLU A 212 24.67 11.02 -7.69
N LYS A 213 23.56 11.73 -7.42
CA LYS A 213 23.41 12.51 -6.20
C LYS A 213 23.46 11.61 -4.96
N ALA A 214 22.74 10.48 -4.98
CA ALA A 214 22.77 9.52 -3.88
C ALA A 214 24.18 8.94 -3.66
N LEU A 215 24.93 8.68 -4.73
CA LEU A 215 26.31 8.17 -4.64
C LEU A 215 27.29 9.24 -4.13
N THR A 216 27.09 10.51 -4.48
CA THR A 216 27.88 11.61 -3.93
C THR A 216 27.69 11.74 -2.42
N LEU A 217 26.45 11.55 -1.93
CA LEU A 217 26.13 11.62 -0.50
C LEU A 217 26.59 10.38 0.28
N ASP A 218 26.55 9.19 -0.32
CA ASP A 218 27.08 7.96 0.26
C ASP A 218 27.84 7.14 -0.80
N PRO A 219 29.15 7.40 -0.97
CA PRO A 219 29.97 6.72 -1.98
C PRO A 219 30.11 5.21 -1.74
N SER A 220 29.91 4.76 -0.50
CA SER A 220 30.04 3.36 -0.09
C SER A 220 28.79 2.53 -0.38
N ASN A 221 27.71 3.17 -0.84
CA ASN A 221 26.41 2.55 -1.03
C ASN A 221 26.41 1.56 -2.21
N ARG A 222 26.66 0.29 -1.90
CA ARG A 222 26.67 -0.80 -2.91
C ARG A 222 25.37 -0.92 -3.70
N ALA A 223 24.24 -0.60 -3.07
CA ALA A 223 22.94 -0.68 -3.73
C ALA A 223 22.77 0.40 -4.82
N VAL A 224 23.18 1.64 -4.52
CA VAL A 224 23.20 2.74 -5.50
C VAL A 224 24.17 2.43 -6.65
N GLN A 225 25.40 1.98 -6.34
CA GLN A 225 26.39 1.59 -7.36
C GLN A 225 25.87 0.49 -8.28
N TYR A 226 25.23 -0.54 -7.72
CA TYR A 226 24.61 -1.61 -8.50
C TYR A 226 23.49 -1.08 -9.41
N GLN A 227 22.64 -0.18 -8.90
CA GLN A 227 21.57 0.40 -9.68
C GLN A 227 22.08 1.28 -10.84
N LEU A 228 23.17 2.03 -10.65
CA LEU A 228 23.82 2.79 -11.73
C LEU A 228 24.35 1.89 -12.85
N ARG A 229 24.86 0.70 -12.52
CA ARG A 229 25.26 -0.30 -13.53
C ARG A 229 24.06 -0.79 -14.33
N ILE A 230 22.94 -1.07 -13.65
CA ILE A 230 21.68 -1.45 -14.33
C ILE A 230 21.21 -0.33 -15.26
N LEU A 231 21.23 0.93 -14.79
CA LEU A 231 20.84 2.08 -15.59
C LEU A 231 21.69 2.19 -16.86
N THR A 232 23.01 2.13 -16.72
CA THR A 232 23.95 2.24 -17.85
C THR A 232 23.71 1.15 -18.90
N GLU A 233 23.46 -0.09 -18.48
CA GLU A 233 23.14 -1.17 -19.41
C GLU A 233 21.78 -1.01 -20.08
N LYS A 234 20.79 -0.44 -19.39
CA LYS A 234 19.48 -0.13 -19.98
C LYS A 234 19.56 1.00 -21.00
N GLU A 235 20.27 2.07 -20.70
CA GLU A 235 20.52 3.19 -21.62
C GLU A 235 21.19 2.69 -22.89
N ARG A 236 22.30 1.93 -22.76
CA ARG A 236 22.99 1.33 -23.91
C ARG A 236 22.05 0.52 -24.81
N LYS A 237 21.22 -0.34 -24.21
CA LYS A 237 20.23 -1.13 -24.96
C LYS A 237 19.15 -0.26 -25.62
N HIS A 238 18.76 0.82 -24.97
CA HIS A 238 17.77 1.75 -25.51
C HIS A 238 18.33 2.51 -26.71
N ASP A 239 19.56 3.02 -26.60
CA ASP A 239 20.25 3.75 -27.66
C ASP A 239 20.56 2.85 -28.85
N GLU A 240 20.96 1.60 -28.63
CA GLU A 240 21.14 0.61 -29.69
C GLU A 240 19.84 0.33 -30.45
N LYS A 241 18.71 0.23 -29.74
CA LYS A 241 17.39 0.05 -30.36
C LYS A 241 17.00 1.27 -31.17
N LEU A 242 17.19 2.46 -30.61
CA LEU A 242 16.90 3.73 -31.27
C LEU A 242 17.75 3.89 -32.53
N SER A 243 19.06 3.66 -32.43
CA SER A 243 20.00 3.70 -33.56
C SER A 243 19.59 2.74 -34.68
N LYS A 244 19.25 1.48 -34.36
CA LYS A 244 18.74 0.52 -35.35
C LYS A 244 17.43 0.98 -36.00
N ALA A 245 16.49 1.50 -35.21
CA ALA A 245 15.22 2.00 -35.73
C ALA A 245 15.41 3.19 -36.69
N LEU A 246 16.29 4.14 -36.33
CA LEU A 246 16.66 5.27 -37.19
C LEU A 246 17.37 4.81 -38.46
N GLY A 247 18.26 3.82 -38.37
CA GLY A 247 18.92 3.21 -39.52
C GLY A 247 17.93 2.60 -40.53
N VAL A 248 16.86 1.95 -40.06
CA VAL A 248 15.79 1.44 -40.94
C VAL A 248 14.96 2.56 -41.56
N MET A 249 14.62 3.60 -40.78
CA MET A 249 13.80 4.72 -41.25
C MET A 249 14.52 5.58 -42.30
N PHE A 250 15.81 5.85 -42.11
CA PHE A 250 16.57 6.78 -42.95
C PHE A 250 17.55 6.09 -43.92
N GLY A 251 17.84 4.80 -43.73
CA GLY A 251 18.74 4.00 -44.58
C GLY A 251 18.08 3.43 -45.84
N ARG A 252 16.76 3.52 -46.00
CA ARG A 252 16.08 3.21 -47.28
C ARG A 252 16.22 4.39 -48.26
N LYS A 253 17.41 4.58 -48.83
CA LYS A 253 17.53 5.32 -50.09
C LYS A 253 17.43 4.30 -51.24
N LYS A 254 16.53 4.62 -52.19
CA LYS A 254 16.29 3.88 -53.44
C LYS A 254 17.57 3.70 -54.24
#